data_AF-A0A831RHG4-F1
#
_entry.id   AF-A0A831RHG4-F1
#
_cell.length_a   1.000
_cell.length_b   1.000
_cell.length_c   1.000
_cell.angle_alpha   90.00
_cell.angle_beta   90.00
_cell.angle_gamma   90.00
#
_symmetry.space_group_name_H-M   'P 1'
#
loop_
_entity.id
_entity.type
_entity.pdbx_description
1 polymer ?
#
loop_
_entity_poly.entity_id
_entity_poly.type
_entity_poly.pdbx_seq_one_letter_code
_entity_poly.pdbx_strand_id
1 'polypeptide(L)'
;SKQKLSGDLERLRSLYMDRGYINFNIDSTQVSLSPDRKDIYITVNITEGHKYTVKAVRLAGDLVLKSSQLFPLVRIRKGDIFSRKAASDTANAISDKLGDAGYAFANVNTIPDIDKKDRAVTLTFYVDPGKRTYVRRINFSGNVKTKDVVLRREMRQMESAPISTQKVKLSRSRLERLGFFSQVNVNTKPVPGTTDQVDVNYKVTERPSGSLMAGVGFSQTGGLLLNASVSQNNFLGTGNRVSVAFNNSSYNTLYSVDYMNPYYTINGVSRAFSGFYRKTNAAQANLANYTTDVGGGSVTFGIPVSEYNRVRFGLGGDRTTIRPGFFASTQVLDFIARNGGTYNTLNLTTGWIHDTRNRAIFPDRGVRRTLNLDLAIPGSTSKYYRLSFRDQRYIPLTRSITFSLTGDVAYGDTYLGSKEYPIFQNFFAGGIGSVRGYRDNTLGPLDSNGLPLGGRFRVGGSAELLFPPPFASHNQSVRLSLFVDMGNVYKDVSSFSVGRLRYSVGASLIWLTPFGALNFSFGMPLNASSINRKQPFQFTIGAPFTF
;
A
#
# COMPACT_ATOMS: atom_id res chain seq x y z
N SER A 1 -35.44 -2.16 -14.19
CA SER A 1 -36.31 -2.00 -13.00
C SER A 1 -36.70 -0.53 -12.86
N LYS A 2 -37.87 -0.23 -12.29
CA LYS A 2 -38.37 1.14 -12.09
C LYS A 2 -37.41 2.03 -11.29
N GLN A 3 -36.76 1.48 -10.27
CA GLN A 3 -35.76 2.19 -9.47
C GLN A 3 -34.52 2.60 -10.28
N LYS A 4 -34.03 1.75 -11.18
CA LYS A 4 -32.92 2.09 -12.09
C LYS A 4 -33.32 3.24 -13.02
N LEU A 5 -34.50 3.15 -13.64
CA LEU A 5 -34.98 4.21 -14.54
C LEU A 5 -35.12 5.56 -13.83
N SER A 6 -35.70 5.59 -12.62
CA SER A 6 -35.78 6.83 -11.83
C SER A 6 -34.40 7.44 -11.54
N GLY A 7 -33.43 6.60 -11.15
CA GLY A 7 -32.04 7.04 -10.97
C GLY A 7 -31.40 7.56 -12.26
N ASP A 8 -31.68 6.94 -13.40
CA ASP A 8 -31.15 7.36 -14.70
C ASP A 8 -31.79 8.67 -15.19
N LEU A 9 -33.07 8.91 -14.92
CA LEU A 9 -33.72 10.19 -15.20
C LEU A 9 -33.13 11.34 -14.36
N GLU A 10 -32.81 11.09 -13.08
CA GLU A 10 -32.11 12.09 -12.26
C GLU A 10 -30.66 12.32 -12.72
N ARG A 11 -29.97 11.28 -13.21
CA ARG A 11 -28.65 11.42 -13.85
C ARG A 11 -28.74 12.25 -15.11
N LEU A 12 -29.76 12.03 -15.95
CA LEU A 12 -30.02 12.81 -17.15
C LEU A 12 -30.28 14.28 -16.79
N ARG A 13 -31.15 14.55 -15.81
CA ARG A 13 -31.39 15.91 -15.32
C ARG A 13 -30.11 16.58 -14.81
N SER A 14 -29.33 15.87 -14.01
CA SER A 14 -28.06 16.38 -13.48
C SER A 14 -27.08 16.67 -14.62
N LEU A 15 -27.00 15.80 -15.63
CA LEU A 15 -26.13 15.95 -16.80
C LEU A 15 -26.37 17.27 -17.56
N TYR A 16 -27.64 17.64 -17.77
CA TYR A 16 -28.00 18.89 -18.43
C TYR A 16 -27.79 20.09 -17.51
N MET A 17 -28.26 20.02 -16.25
CA MET A 17 -28.09 21.12 -15.30
C MET A 17 -26.62 21.41 -14.97
N ASP A 18 -25.73 20.42 -15.08
CA ASP A 18 -24.28 20.59 -14.90
C ASP A 18 -23.60 21.28 -16.10
N ARG A 19 -24.29 21.41 -17.24
CA ARG A 19 -23.81 22.01 -18.50
C ARG A 19 -24.50 23.33 -18.86
N GLY A 20 -25.15 23.97 -17.89
CA GLY A 20 -25.73 25.31 -18.06
C GLY A 20 -27.23 25.35 -18.28
N TYR A 21 -27.89 24.21 -18.42
CA TYR A 21 -29.31 24.13 -18.73
C TYR A 21 -30.16 24.17 -17.45
N ILE A 22 -30.26 25.36 -16.84
CA ILE A 22 -30.93 25.52 -15.54
C ILE A 22 -32.45 25.26 -15.60
N ASN A 23 -33.07 25.47 -16.77
CA ASN A 23 -34.49 25.24 -17.02
C ASN A 23 -34.75 23.87 -17.67
N PHE A 24 -33.77 22.95 -17.64
CA PHE A 24 -33.95 21.60 -18.18
C PHE A 24 -35.11 20.89 -17.47
N ASN A 25 -36.02 20.33 -18.25
CA ASN A 25 -37.15 19.57 -17.74
C ASN A 25 -37.33 18.24 -18.48
N ILE A 26 -37.83 17.24 -17.77
CA ILE A 26 -38.29 15.97 -18.35
C ILE A 26 -39.81 16.06 -18.36
N ASP A 27 -40.41 16.15 -19.54
CA ASP A 27 -41.83 16.44 -19.69
C ASP A 27 -42.67 15.19 -19.51
N SER A 28 -42.20 14.04 -20.02
CA SER A 28 -42.83 12.74 -19.79
C SER A 28 -41.87 11.57 -19.99
N THR A 29 -42.21 10.44 -19.40
CA THR A 29 -41.51 9.17 -19.61
C THR A 29 -42.53 8.09 -19.89
N GLN A 30 -42.44 7.48 -21.07
CA GLN A 30 -43.34 6.42 -21.52
C GLN A 30 -42.55 5.12 -21.59
N VAL A 31 -43.12 4.04 -21.06
CA VAL A 31 -42.52 2.70 -21.11
C VAL A 31 -43.50 1.78 -21.82
N SER A 32 -43.09 1.20 -22.94
CA SER A 32 -43.88 0.24 -23.70
C SER A 32 -43.17 -1.10 -23.83
N LEU A 33 -43.94 -2.17 -23.96
CA LEU A 33 -43.45 -3.53 -24.19
C LEU A 33 -43.79 -3.95 -25.61
N SER A 34 -42.92 -4.73 -26.24
CA SER A 34 -43.29 -5.41 -27.50
C SER A 34 -44.45 -6.39 -27.27
N PRO A 35 -45.26 -6.68 -28.30
CA PRO A 35 -46.35 -7.66 -28.19
C PRO A 35 -45.90 -9.04 -27.72
N ASP A 36 -44.68 -9.46 -28.08
CA ASP A 36 -44.06 -10.73 -27.66
C ASP A 36 -43.39 -10.67 -26.27
N ARG A 37 -43.44 -9.51 -25.61
CA ARG A 37 -42.87 -9.23 -24.28
C ARG A 37 -41.36 -9.45 -24.17
N LYS A 38 -40.63 -9.50 -25.29
CA LYS A 38 -39.17 -9.67 -25.31
C LYS A 38 -38.43 -8.34 -25.23
N ASP A 39 -39.02 -7.27 -25.77
CA ASP A 39 -38.41 -5.96 -25.83
C ASP A 39 -39.15 -4.94 -24.95
N ILE A 40 -38.37 -4.01 -24.38
CA ILE A 40 -38.87 -2.89 -23.58
C ILE A 40 -38.37 -1.61 -24.24
N TYR A 41 -39.29 -0.74 -24.63
CA TYR A 41 -39.00 0.59 -25.18
C TYR A 41 -39.24 1.64 -24.10
N ILE A 42 -38.32 2.58 -23.97
CA ILE A 42 -38.40 3.69 -23.02
C ILE A 42 -38.23 4.99 -23.80
N THR A 43 -39.30 5.78 -23.89
CA THR A 43 -39.29 7.10 -24.54
C THR A 43 -39.29 8.18 -23.48
N VAL A 44 -38.27 9.05 -23.50
CA VAL A 44 -38.14 10.18 -22.57
C VAL A 44 -38.26 11.47 -23.36
N ASN A 45 -39.35 12.19 -23.14
CA ASN A 45 -39.59 13.50 -23.76
C ASN A 45 -38.99 14.58 -22.84
N ILE A 46 -38.14 15.44 -23.40
CA ILE A 46 -37.36 16.43 -22.65
C ILE A 46 -37.50 17.82 -23.27
N THR A 47 -37.45 18.84 -22.42
CA THR A 47 -37.28 20.24 -22.81
C THR A 47 -35.93 20.71 -22.30
N GLU A 48 -34.99 20.92 -23.24
CA GLU A 48 -33.60 21.21 -22.90
C GLU A 48 -33.42 22.61 -22.25
N GLY A 49 -34.15 23.61 -22.75
CA GLY A 49 -34.00 25.00 -22.34
C GLY A 49 -32.72 25.66 -22.88
N HIS A 50 -32.44 26.88 -22.44
CA HIS A 50 -31.24 27.62 -22.85
C HIS A 50 -30.08 27.41 -21.86
N LYS A 51 -28.85 27.59 -22.35
CA LYS A 51 -27.64 27.64 -21.51
C LYS A 51 -27.55 28.99 -20.80
N TYR A 52 -27.25 28.95 -19.51
CA TYR A 52 -27.02 30.12 -18.66
C TYR A 52 -25.56 30.23 -18.22
N THR A 53 -25.06 31.45 -18.17
CA THR A 53 -23.73 31.78 -17.65
C THR A 53 -23.83 32.44 -16.27
N VAL A 54 -22.79 32.33 -15.46
CA VAL A 54 -22.81 32.85 -14.09
C VAL A 54 -22.47 34.35 -14.11
N LYS A 55 -23.44 35.20 -13.75
CA LYS A 55 -23.32 36.67 -13.72
C LYS A 55 -22.50 37.15 -12.51
N ALA A 56 -22.81 36.57 -11.34
CA ALA A 56 -22.17 36.86 -10.08
C ALA A 56 -22.37 35.73 -9.07
N VAL A 57 -21.46 35.63 -8.11
CA VAL A 57 -21.58 34.75 -6.95
C VAL A 57 -21.57 35.61 -5.68
N ARG A 58 -22.57 35.43 -4.83
CA ARG A 58 -22.75 36.19 -3.59
C ARG A 58 -22.82 35.24 -2.40
N LEU A 59 -22.26 35.67 -1.27
CA LEU A 59 -22.45 35.03 0.03
C LEU A 59 -23.36 35.96 0.84
N ALA A 60 -24.42 35.40 1.42
CA ALA A 60 -25.38 36.12 2.26
C ALA A 60 -25.72 35.31 3.52
N GLY A 61 -26.36 35.92 4.51
CA GLY A 61 -26.70 35.28 5.79
C GLY A 61 -25.74 35.66 6.91
N ASP A 62 -25.60 34.78 7.91
CA ASP A 62 -24.72 34.99 9.08
C ASP A 62 -23.32 34.41 8.83
N LEU A 63 -22.39 35.29 8.44
CA LEU A 63 -21.03 34.92 8.08
C LEU A 63 -20.10 34.97 9.31
N VAL A 64 -20.20 33.95 10.17
CA VAL A 64 -19.29 33.75 11.32
C VAL A 64 -17.82 33.54 10.94
N LEU A 65 -17.53 33.14 9.69
CA LEU A 65 -16.18 33.07 9.12
C LEU A 65 -15.97 34.21 8.14
N LYS A 66 -14.75 34.76 8.09
CA LYS A 66 -14.41 35.84 7.16
C LYS A 66 -14.63 35.38 5.71
N SER A 67 -15.17 36.26 4.87
CA SER A 67 -15.41 35.97 3.45
C SER A 67 -14.13 35.49 2.72
N SER A 68 -12.95 35.98 3.13
CA SER A 68 -11.65 35.52 2.60
C SER A 68 -11.35 34.04 2.85
N GLN A 69 -11.98 33.41 3.84
CA GLN A 69 -11.85 31.98 4.13
C GLN A 69 -12.88 31.13 3.38
N LEU A 70 -14.00 31.74 2.95
CA LEU A 70 -15.11 31.06 2.29
C LEU A 70 -15.02 31.15 0.76
N PHE A 71 -14.65 32.31 0.21
CA PHE A 71 -14.51 32.52 -1.23
C PHE A 71 -13.55 31.54 -1.93
N PRO A 72 -12.40 31.13 -1.34
CA PRO A 72 -11.53 30.13 -1.95
C PRO A 72 -12.18 28.75 -2.14
N LEU A 73 -13.26 28.45 -1.40
CA LEU A 73 -14.00 27.18 -1.51
C LEU A 73 -15.02 27.20 -2.66
N VAL A 74 -15.34 28.40 -3.19
CA VAL A 74 -16.29 28.59 -4.28
C VAL A 74 -15.70 28.05 -5.58
N ARG A 75 -16.35 27.03 -6.15
CA ARG A 75 -15.90 26.34 -7.37
C ARG A 75 -16.43 26.97 -8.66
N ILE A 76 -17.35 27.93 -8.55
CA ILE A 76 -17.98 28.63 -9.68
C ILE A 76 -17.54 30.09 -9.69
N ARG A 77 -17.12 30.60 -10.84
CA ARG A 77 -16.72 31.99 -11.01
C ARG A 77 -17.64 32.72 -11.99
N LYS A 78 -17.57 34.05 -11.96
CA LYS A 78 -18.24 34.89 -12.95
C LYS A 78 -17.73 34.52 -14.35
N GLY A 79 -18.65 34.34 -15.30
CA GLY A 79 -18.36 33.95 -16.68
C GLY A 79 -18.37 32.44 -16.92
N ASP A 80 -18.33 31.61 -15.89
CA ASP A 80 -18.45 30.16 -16.05
C ASP A 80 -19.86 29.78 -16.53
N ILE A 81 -19.95 28.64 -17.23
CA ILE A 81 -21.24 28.02 -17.53
C ILE A 81 -21.85 27.52 -16.22
N PHE A 82 -23.15 27.76 -15.99
CA PHE A 82 -23.81 27.28 -14.78
C PHE A 82 -23.67 25.76 -14.64
N SER A 83 -23.35 25.31 -13.43
CA SER A 83 -23.28 23.89 -13.10
C SER A 83 -23.91 23.64 -11.74
N ARG A 84 -25.00 22.87 -11.71
CA ARG A 84 -25.68 22.51 -10.47
C ARG A 84 -24.75 21.74 -9.53
N LYS A 85 -23.94 20.83 -10.06
CA LYS A 85 -22.92 20.12 -9.29
C LYS A 85 -21.91 21.06 -8.67
N ALA A 86 -21.35 22.00 -9.43
CA ALA A 86 -20.38 22.95 -8.86
C ALA A 86 -21.01 23.85 -7.79
N ALA A 87 -22.31 24.16 -7.90
CA ALA A 87 -23.03 24.93 -6.89
C ALA A 87 -23.26 24.12 -5.62
N SER A 88 -23.73 22.87 -5.76
CA SER A 88 -23.88 21.94 -4.64
C SER A 88 -22.55 21.64 -3.95
N ASP A 89 -21.48 21.40 -4.71
CA ASP A 89 -20.13 21.20 -4.18
C ASP A 89 -19.64 22.42 -3.41
N THR A 90 -19.95 23.63 -3.88
CA THR A 90 -19.62 24.88 -3.19
C THR A 90 -20.38 24.99 -1.86
N ALA A 91 -21.71 24.78 -1.87
CA ALA A 91 -22.53 24.80 -0.66
C ALA A 91 -22.05 23.77 0.38
N ASN A 92 -21.75 22.54 -0.08
CA ASN A 92 -21.20 21.47 0.76
C ASN A 92 -19.82 21.83 1.31
N ALA A 93 -18.93 22.43 0.51
CA ALA A 93 -17.60 22.83 0.97
C ALA A 93 -17.67 23.93 2.03
N ILE A 94 -18.58 24.90 1.89
CA ILE A 94 -18.83 25.93 2.90
C ILE A 94 -19.41 25.32 4.17
N SER A 95 -20.42 24.44 4.06
CA SER A 95 -21.02 23.74 5.20
C SER A 95 -19.99 22.88 5.94
N ASP A 96 -19.13 22.14 5.21
CA ASP A 96 -18.05 21.35 5.80
C ASP A 96 -17.03 22.25 6.52
N LYS A 97 -16.67 23.40 5.93
CA LYS A 97 -15.74 24.36 6.55
C LYS A 97 -16.29 24.95 7.86
N LEU A 98 -17.59 25.26 7.89
CA LEU A 98 -18.29 25.71 9.09
C LEU A 98 -18.37 24.57 10.12
N GLY A 99 -18.70 23.36 9.67
CA GLY A 99 -18.68 22.15 10.49
C GLY A 99 -17.33 21.92 11.17
N ASP A 100 -16.22 22.20 10.49
CA ASP A 100 -14.87 22.12 11.06
C ASP A 100 -14.53 23.20 12.08
N ALA A 101 -15.23 24.33 12.04
CA ALA A 101 -15.10 25.40 13.04
C ALA A 101 -15.97 25.15 14.30
N GLY A 102 -16.82 24.11 14.30
CA GLY A 102 -17.72 23.79 15.41
C GLY A 102 -19.22 23.87 15.08
N TYR A 103 -19.59 24.18 13.85
CA TYR A 103 -20.98 24.42 13.47
C TYR A 103 -21.58 23.19 12.76
N ALA A 104 -21.82 22.10 13.49
CA ALA A 104 -22.21 20.82 12.89
C ALA A 104 -23.55 20.81 12.14
N PHE A 105 -24.44 21.76 12.42
CA PHE A 105 -25.75 21.88 11.78
C PHE A 105 -25.82 23.08 10.83
N ALA A 106 -24.68 23.58 10.37
CA ALA A 106 -24.61 24.69 9.42
C ALA A 106 -25.31 24.31 8.10
N ASN A 107 -26.29 25.11 7.71
CA ASN A 107 -27.04 24.95 6.48
C ASN A 107 -26.61 26.01 5.45
N VAL A 108 -26.34 25.59 4.22
CA VAL A 108 -25.95 26.49 3.13
C VAL A 108 -26.89 26.25 1.96
N ASN A 109 -27.81 27.18 1.75
CA ASN A 109 -28.80 27.09 0.68
C ASN A 109 -28.31 27.87 -0.54
N THR A 110 -28.40 27.26 -1.73
CA THR A 110 -28.11 27.96 -2.97
C THR A 110 -29.40 28.52 -3.55
N ILE A 111 -29.47 29.84 -3.69
CA ILE A 111 -30.61 30.55 -4.28
C ILE A 111 -30.17 31.10 -5.64
N PRO A 112 -30.57 30.46 -6.75
CA PRO A 112 -30.31 30.98 -8.09
C PRO A 112 -31.31 32.08 -8.45
N ASP A 113 -30.79 33.23 -8.85
CA ASP A 113 -31.57 34.32 -9.44
C ASP A 113 -31.33 34.32 -10.97
N ILE A 114 -32.37 33.97 -11.73
CA ILE A 114 -32.29 33.65 -13.15
C ILE A 114 -32.72 34.86 -13.98
N ASP A 115 -31.76 35.45 -14.69
CA ASP A 115 -31.99 36.51 -15.65
C ASP A 115 -32.24 35.92 -17.04
N LYS A 116 -33.53 35.79 -17.40
CA LYS A 116 -33.96 35.22 -18.69
C LYS A 116 -33.55 36.08 -19.89
N LYS A 117 -33.35 37.39 -19.72
CA LYS A 117 -33.00 38.30 -20.83
C LYS A 117 -31.52 38.17 -21.17
N ASP A 118 -30.65 38.24 -20.16
CA ASP A 118 -29.20 38.15 -20.33
C ASP A 118 -28.70 36.70 -20.45
N ARG A 119 -29.59 35.70 -20.29
CA ARG A 119 -29.23 34.28 -20.16
C ARG A 119 -28.13 34.07 -19.12
N ALA A 120 -28.31 34.71 -17.97
CA ALA A 120 -27.33 34.74 -16.92
C ALA A 120 -27.96 34.39 -15.56
N VAL A 121 -27.18 33.83 -14.64
CA VAL A 121 -27.65 33.45 -13.30
C VAL A 121 -26.75 34.07 -12.24
N THR A 122 -27.35 34.69 -11.23
CA THR A 122 -26.66 35.11 -10.01
C THR A 122 -26.87 34.04 -8.95
N LEU A 123 -25.79 33.46 -8.44
CA LEU A 123 -25.87 32.44 -7.40
C LEU A 123 -25.61 33.07 -6.03
N THR A 124 -26.64 33.09 -5.19
CA THR A 124 -26.51 33.54 -3.80
C THR A 124 -26.48 32.33 -2.88
N PHE A 125 -25.37 32.12 -2.17
CA PHE A 125 -25.25 31.11 -1.13
C PHE A 125 -25.64 31.74 0.21
N TYR A 126 -26.82 31.37 0.71
CA TYR A 126 -27.32 31.82 2.00
C TYR A 126 -26.80 30.88 3.10
N VAL A 127 -25.97 31.41 4.00
CA VAL A 127 -25.28 30.69 5.06
C VAL A 127 -26.02 30.90 6.38
N ASP A 128 -26.47 29.82 6.98
CA ASP A 128 -26.93 29.76 8.36
C ASP A 128 -25.99 28.83 9.14
N PRO A 129 -25.07 29.36 9.96
CA PRO A 129 -24.13 28.54 10.71
C PRO A 129 -24.80 27.78 11.85
N GLY A 130 -25.96 28.22 12.34
CA GLY A 130 -26.53 27.74 13.58
C GLY A 130 -25.60 27.97 14.79
N LYS A 131 -25.82 27.21 15.86
CA LYS A 131 -25.00 27.31 17.08
C LYS A 131 -23.72 26.49 16.96
N ARG A 132 -22.65 26.98 17.59
CA ARG A 132 -21.43 26.21 17.79
C ARG A 132 -21.71 25.07 18.78
N THR A 133 -21.35 23.85 18.43
CA THR A 133 -21.64 22.65 19.23
C THR A 133 -20.39 21.93 19.71
N TYR A 134 -20.52 21.29 20.87
CA TYR A 134 -19.48 20.52 21.55
C TYR A 134 -19.89 19.06 21.61
N VAL A 135 -18.91 18.17 21.42
CA VAL A 135 -19.14 16.73 21.57
C VAL A 135 -19.15 16.39 23.04
N ARG A 136 -20.30 15.99 23.59
CA ARG A 136 -20.41 15.56 24.99
C ARG A 136 -19.83 14.16 25.17
N ARG A 137 -20.33 13.18 24.40
CA ARG A 137 -19.85 11.79 24.43
C ARG A 137 -19.75 11.19 23.02
N ILE A 138 -18.83 10.24 22.88
CA ILE A 138 -18.72 9.35 21.74
C ILE A 138 -19.14 7.95 22.19
N ASN A 139 -20.25 7.47 21.62
CA ASN A 139 -20.81 6.17 21.94
C ASN A 139 -20.55 5.18 20.81
N PHE A 140 -20.24 3.94 21.17
CA PHE A 140 -20.08 2.83 20.23
C PHE A 140 -21.19 1.80 20.44
N SER A 141 -21.66 1.19 19.35
CA SER A 141 -22.67 0.14 19.40
C SER A 141 -22.43 -0.90 18.29
N GLY A 142 -22.76 -2.15 18.58
CA GLY A 142 -22.57 -3.28 17.66
C GLY A 142 -21.19 -3.95 17.70
N ASN A 143 -20.27 -3.46 18.53
CA ASN A 143 -18.97 -4.07 18.83
C ASN A 143 -19.09 -5.16 19.92
N VAL A 144 -19.74 -6.28 19.59
CA VAL A 144 -20.01 -7.36 20.56
C VAL A 144 -18.73 -8.12 20.94
N LYS A 145 -17.87 -8.41 19.95
CA LYS A 145 -16.60 -9.10 20.17
C LYS A 145 -15.45 -8.13 20.41
N THR A 146 -15.46 -7.00 19.71
CA THR A 146 -14.37 -6.02 19.71
C THR A 146 -14.47 -5.08 20.90
N LYS A 147 -13.38 -4.96 21.66
CA LYS A 147 -13.32 -4.06 22.83
C LYS A 147 -13.49 -2.61 22.41
N ASP A 148 -14.22 -1.82 23.22
CA ASP A 148 -14.47 -0.39 22.99
C ASP A 148 -13.18 0.40 22.72
N VAL A 149 -12.12 0.15 23.48
CA VAL A 149 -10.81 0.80 23.33
C VAL A 149 -10.22 0.69 21.93
N VAL A 150 -10.53 -0.39 21.19
CA VAL A 150 -10.06 -0.60 19.82
C VAL A 150 -10.73 0.39 18.85
N LEU A 151 -11.99 0.73 19.09
CA LEU A 151 -12.71 1.73 18.32
C LEU A 151 -12.34 3.14 18.78
N ARG A 152 -12.28 3.35 20.10
CA ARG A 152 -12.01 4.66 20.71
C ARG A 152 -10.64 5.22 20.33
N ARG A 153 -9.60 4.38 20.25
CA ARG A 153 -8.25 4.80 19.81
C ARG A 153 -8.19 5.28 18.35
N GLU A 154 -9.19 4.98 17.54
CA GLU A 154 -9.27 5.48 16.15
C GLU A 154 -9.91 6.86 16.05
N MET A 155 -10.44 7.41 17.15
CA MET A 155 -11.12 8.69 17.14
C MET A 155 -10.14 9.86 16.95
N ARG A 156 -10.47 10.73 16.00
CA ARG A 156 -9.81 12.02 15.78
C ARG A 156 -10.63 13.17 16.35
N GLN A 157 -11.95 13.01 16.38
CA GLN A 157 -12.82 13.84 17.20
C GLN A 157 -12.64 13.44 18.67
N MET A 158 -12.41 14.41 19.54
CA MET A 158 -12.34 14.20 20.98
C MET A 158 -13.68 14.53 21.64
N GLU A 159 -13.98 13.83 22.73
CA GLU A 159 -15.04 14.23 23.66
C GLU A 159 -14.65 15.55 24.36
N SER A 160 -15.63 16.32 24.81
CA SER A 160 -15.48 17.64 25.42
C SER A 160 -14.74 18.68 24.57
N ALA A 161 -14.77 18.51 23.24
CA ALA A 161 -14.18 19.45 22.29
C ALA A 161 -15.24 19.96 21.30
N PRO A 162 -15.02 21.14 20.67
CA PRO A 162 -15.83 21.55 19.53
C PRO A 162 -15.88 20.44 18.49
N ILE A 163 -17.07 20.20 17.94
CA ILE A 163 -17.21 19.20 16.88
C ILE A 163 -16.49 19.66 15.61
N SER A 164 -15.88 18.73 14.89
CA SER A 164 -15.45 18.94 13.51
C SER A 164 -16.00 17.82 12.64
N THR A 165 -16.75 18.19 11.61
CA THR A 165 -17.30 17.25 10.64
C THR A 165 -16.19 16.47 9.93
N GLN A 166 -15.06 17.11 9.61
CA GLN A 166 -13.87 16.45 9.07
C GLN A 166 -13.29 15.43 10.04
N LYS A 167 -13.13 15.77 11.33
CA LYS A 167 -12.61 14.83 12.34
C LYS A 167 -13.55 13.64 12.53
N VAL A 168 -14.87 13.86 12.56
CA VAL A 168 -15.88 12.80 12.66
C VAL A 168 -15.84 11.86 11.44
N LYS A 169 -15.77 12.42 10.22
CA LYS A 169 -15.60 11.67 8.96
C LYS A 169 -14.29 10.89 8.94
N LEU A 170 -13.19 11.49 9.41
CA LEU A 170 -11.88 10.84 9.50
C LEU A 170 -11.87 9.68 10.50
N SER A 171 -12.46 9.86 11.68
CA SER A 171 -12.67 8.78 12.65
C SER A 171 -13.42 7.60 12.04
N ARG A 172 -14.52 7.87 11.30
CA ARG A 172 -15.28 6.83 10.59
C ARG A 172 -14.40 6.09 9.58
N SER A 173 -13.68 6.81 8.73
CA SER A 173 -12.79 6.22 7.73
C SER A 173 -11.67 5.39 8.36
N ARG A 174 -11.15 5.80 9.53
CA ARG A 174 -10.17 5.01 10.31
C ARG A 174 -10.77 3.70 10.82
N LEU A 175 -12.00 3.72 11.34
CA LEU A 175 -12.72 2.51 11.74
C LEU A 175 -12.97 1.56 10.56
N GLU A 176 -13.36 2.09 9.40
CA GLU A 176 -13.55 1.28 8.17
C GLU A 176 -12.23 0.64 7.72
N ARG A 177 -11.11 1.36 7.84
CA ARG A 177 -9.76 0.86 7.52
C ARG A 177 -9.26 -0.25 8.44
N LEU A 178 -9.82 -0.43 9.64
CA LEU A 178 -9.47 -1.56 10.51
C LEU A 178 -9.83 -2.91 9.87
N GLY A 179 -10.86 -2.93 9.01
CA GLY A 179 -11.33 -4.16 8.40
C GLY A 179 -12.03 -5.14 9.36
N PHE A 180 -12.37 -4.71 10.58
CA PHE A 180 -13.13 -5.53 11.55
C PHE A 180 -14.65 -5.42 11.36
N PHE A 181 -15.09 -4.43 10.57
CA PHE A 181 -16.49 -4.10 10.38
C PHE A 181 -16.85 -4.16 8.89
N SER A 182 -18.05 -4.61 8.56
CA SER A 182 -18.62 -4.53 7.20
C SER A 182 -19.26 -3.17 6.93
N GLN A 183 -19.79 -2.54 7.99
CA GLN A 183 -20.43 -1.23 7.91
C GLN A 183 -20.09 -0.41 9.17
N VAL A 184 -19.79 0.86 8.97
CA VAL A 184 -19.61 1.85 10.04
C VAL A 184 -20.54 3.03 9.72
N ASN A 185 -21.56 3.22 10.55
CA ASN A 185 -22.46 4.36 10.45
C ASN A 185 -22.17 5.33 11.59
N VAL A 186 -22.20 6.62 11.30
CA VAL A 186 -22.08 7.68 12.31
C VAL A 186 -23.35 8.51 12.32
N ASN A 187 -23.87 8.78 13.52
CA ASN A 187 -25.03 9.64 13.72
C ASN A 187 -24.75 10.64 14.84
N THR A 188 -24.80 11.93 14.49
CA THR A 188 -24.64 13.04 15.43
C THR A 188 -26.02 13.45 15.92
N LYS A 189 -26.31 13.21 17.19
CA LYS A 189 -27.62 13.53 17.80
C LYS A 189 -27.48 14.70 18.76
N PRO A 190 -28.34 15.74 18.67
CA PRO A 190 -28.45 16.76 19.71
C PRO A 190 -28.78 16.14 21.06
N VAL A 191 -28.19 16.68 22.13
CA VAL A 191 -28.46 16.26 23.50
C VAL A 191 -29.73 16.98 24.01
N PRO A 192 -30.80 16.25 24.38
CA PRO A 192 -32.01 16.87 24.93
C PRO A 192 -31.70 17.74 26.15
N GLY A 193 -32.35 18.91 26.24
CA GLY A 193 -32.16 19.84 27.35
C GLY A 193 -30.93 20.75 27.25
N THR A 194 -30.14 20.65 26.18
CA THR A 194 -29.02 21.57 25.90
C THR A 194 -29.13 22.13 24.48
N THR A 195 -28.51 23.28 24.20
CA THR A 195 -28.60 23.90 22.87
C THR A 195 -27.31 23.84 22.06
N ASP A 196 -26.22 23.41 22.68
CA ASP A 196 -24.86 23.45 22.15
C ASP A 196 -24.11 22.11 22.33
N GLN A 197 -24.80 21.02 22.70
CA GLN A 197 -24.16 19.71 22.88
C GLN A 197 -24.72 18.64 21.95
N VAL A 198 -23.82 17.78 21.48
CA VAL A 198 -24.15 16.63 20.64
C VAL A 198 -23.45 15.37 21.14
N ASP A 199 -24.13 14.23 20.99
CA ASP A 199 -23.52 12.91 21.13
C ASP A 199 -23.25 12.32 19.75
N VAL A 200 -22.03 11.83 19.54
CA VAL A 200 -21.62 11.19 18.28
C VAL A 200 -21.69 9.68 18.46
N ASN A 201 -22.64 9.05 17.77
CA ASN A 201 -22.90 7.62 17.91
C ASN A 201 -22.35 6.86 16.70
N TYR A 202 -21.34 6.02 16.93
CA TYR A 202 -20.81 5.10 15.93
C TYR A 202 -21.49 3.73 16.08
N LYS A 203 -22.26 3.33 15.07
CA LYS A 203 -22.86 2.01 14.97
C LYS A 203 -22.07 1.17 13.98
N VAL A 204 -21.47 0.09 14.45
CA VAL A 204 -20.66 -0.82 13.64
C VAL A 204 -21.37 -2.17 13.48
N THR A 205 -21.13 -2.81 12.34
CA THR A 205 -21.52 -4.22 12.12
C THR A 205 -20.25 -5.05 12.01
N GLU A 206 -19.97 -5.88 13.01
CA GLU A 206 -18.78 -6.74 13.01
C GLU A 206 -18.82 -7.77 11.88
N ARG A 207 -17.64 -8.05 11.31
CA ARG A 207 -17.43 -9.13 10.35
C ARG A 207 -16.30 -10.04 10.81
N PRO A 208 -16.19 -11.27 10.29
CA PRO A 208 -15.02 -12.12 10.52
C PRO A 208 -13.73 -11.37 10.13
N SER A 209 -12.81 -11.27 11.07
CA SER A 209 -11.50 -10.62 10.94
C SER A 209 -10.36 -11.62 10.69
N GLY A 210 -10.72 -12.91 10.62
CA GLY A 210 -9.82 -14.00 10.29
C GLY A 210 -9.72 -14.19 8.78
N SER A 211 -8.54 -14.57 8.32
CA SER A 211 -8.27 -14.92 6.93
C SER A 211 -7.45 -16.19 6.87
N LEU A 212 -7.89 -17.13 6.05
CA LEU A 212 -7.12 -18.29 5.65
C LEU A 212 -6.57 -18.02 4.25
N MET A 213 -5.26 -18.15 4.09
CA MET A 213 -4.60 -18.05 2.79
C MET A 213 -3.91 -19.37 2.51
N ALA A 214 -4.24 -19.98 1.38
CA ALA A 214 -3.51 -21.10 0.82
C ALA A 214 -3.15 -20.72 -0.62
N GLY A 215 -1.90 -20.89 -1.00
CA GLY A 215 -1.38 -20.55 -2.31
C GLY A 215 -0.46 -21.65 -2.82
N VAL A 216 -0.56 -21.88 -4.12
CA VAL A 216 0.35 -22.73 -4.88
C VAL A 216 0.93 -21.86 -5.97
N GLY A 217 2.24 -21.83 -6.05
CA GLY A 217 2.99 -21.08 -7.05
C GLY A 217 4.07 -21.93 -7.69
N PHE A 218 4.71 -21.37 -8.69
CA PHE A 218 5.87 -21.97 -9.32
C PHE A 218 6.87 -20.89 -9.69
N SER A 219 8.15 -21.13 -9.44
CA SER A 219 9.24 -20.31 -9.94
C SER A 219 10.33 -21.20 -10.50
N GLN A 220 11.08 -20.70 -11.47
CA GLN A 220 12.12 -21.53 -12.09
C GLN A 220 13.26 -21.90 -11.13
N THR A 221 13.51 -21.10 -10.09
CA THR A 221 14.53 -21.38 -9.08
C THR A 221 13.96 -22.07 -7.84
N GLY A 222 12.77 -21.65 -7.38
CA GLY A 222 12.12 -22.22 -6.19
C GLY A 222 11.27 -23.46 -6.46
N GLY A 223 11.12 -23.89 -7.72
CA GLY A 223 10.22 -24.98 -8.10
C GLY A 223 8.79 -24.71 -7.66
N LEU A 224 8.12 -25.76 -7.16
CA LEU A 224 6.80 -25.67 -6.54
C LEU A 224 6.88 -24.83 -5.25
N LEU A 225 6.08 -23.77 -5.18
CA LEU A 225 5.94 -22.91 -4.01
C LEU A 225 4.61 -23.23 -3.33
N LEU A 226 4.65 -23.62 -2.06
CA LEU A 226 3.46 -23.88 -1.26
C LEU A 226 3.43 -22.88 -0.11
N ASN A 227 2.35 -22.11 0.02
CA ASN A 227 2.16 -21.24 1.17
C ASN A 227 0.80 -21.50 1.82
N ALA A 228 0.78 -21.60 3.14
CA ALA A 228 -0.44 -21.69 3.92
C ALA A 228 -0.30 -20.78 5.13
N SER A 229 -1.30 -19.96 5.41
CA SER A 229 -1.31 -19.11 6.60
C SER A 229 -2.71 -18.90 7.13
N VAL A 230 -2.80 -18.84 8.45
CA VAL A 230 -4.01 -18.45 9.17
C VAL A 230 -3.67 -17.18 9.94
N SER A 231 -4.42 -16.11 9.68
CA SER A 231 -4.24 -14.82 10.36
C SER A 231 -5.55 -14.38 10.97
N GLN A 232 -5.52 -13.94 12.23
CA GLN A 232 -6.64 -13.36 12.94
C GLN A 232 -6.28 -11.93 13.34
N ASN A 233 -6.83 -10.93 12.64
CA ASN A 233 -6.40 -9.52 12.77
C ASN A 233 -7.04 -8.79 13.97
N ASN A 234 -8.03 -9.40 14.62
CA ASN A 234 -8.67 -8.90 15.84
C ASN A 234 -8.82 -10.03 16.86
N PHE A 235 -7.69 -10.66 17.22
CA PHE A 235 -7.64 -11.81 18.11
C PHE A 235 -8.29 -11.48 19.45
N LEU A 236 -9.31 -12.25 19.82
CA LEU A 236 -10.12 -12.05 21.03
C LEU A 236 -10.68 -10.62 21.19
N GLY A 237 -10.93 -9.93 20.06
CA GLY A 237 -11.49 -8.57 20.10
C GLY A 237 -10.54 -7.48 20.57
N THR A 238 -9.24 -7.78 20.70
CA THR A 238 -8.24 -6.86 21.26
C THR A 238 -7.64 -5.89 20.23
N GLY A 239 -7.97 -6.08 18.95
CA GLY A 239 -7.31 -5.39 17.83
C GLY A 239 -5.87 -5.84 17.59
N ASN A 240 -5.42 -6.91 18.26
CA ASN A 240 -4.13 -7.54 18.03
C ASN A 240 -4.24 -8.58 16.92
N ARG A 241 -3.14 -8.78 16.20
CA ARG A 241 -3.03 -9.78 15.13
C ARG A 241 -2.27 -10.99 15.63
N VAL A 242 -2.79 -12.19 15.37
CA VAL A 242 -2.05 -13.45 15.49
C VAL A 242 -1.99 -14.09 14.10
N SER A 243 -0.82 -14.53 13.68
CA SER A 243 -0.61 -15.17 12.38
C SER A 243 0.26 -16.40 12.55
N VAL A 244 -0.14 -17.50 11.92
CA VAL A 244 0.70 -18.69 11.74
C VAL A 244 0.87 -18.89 10.25
N ALA A 245 2.10 -19.06 9.79
CA ALA A 245 2.40 -19.24 8.38
C ALA A 245 3.37 -20.39 8.15
N PHE A 246 3.17 -21.07 7.03
CA PHE A 246 4.00 -22.09 6.46
C PHE A 246 4.31 -21.70 5.02
N ASN A 247 5.59 -21.73 4.65
CA ASN A 247 6.03 -21.53 3.28
C ASN A 247 7.04 -22.61 2.93
N ASN A 248 6.87 -23.27 1.79
CA ASN A 248 7.77 -24.29 1.29
C ASN A 248 8.08 -24.06 -0.19
N SER A 249 9.30 -24.41 -0.57
CA SER A 249 9.86 -24.34 -1.91
C SER A 249 10.93 -25.44 -2.04
N SER A 250 11.48 -25.63 -3.25
CA SER A 250 12.56 -26.60 -3.51
C SER A 250 13.77 -26.42 -2.58
N TYR A 251 14.09 -25.19 -2.19
CA TYR A 251 15.28 -24.86 -1.40
C TYR A 251 14.99 -24.36 0.00
N ASN A 252 13.74 -24.01 0.35
CA ASN A 252 13.43 -23.38 1.63
C ASN A 252 12.10 -23.87 2.22
N THR A 253 12.11 -24.18 3.52
CA THR A 253 10.92 -24.46 4.34
C THR A 253 10.92 -23.54 5.54
N LEU A 254 9.84 -22.76 5.73
CA LEU A 254 9.68 -21.77 6.79
C LEU A 254 8.36 -21.99 7.51
N TYR A 255 8.44 -22.11 8.83
CA TYR A 255 7.31 -21.98 9.74
C TYR A 255 7.48 -20.69 10.53
N SER A 256 6.42 -19.89 10.67
CA SER A 256 6.45 -18.69 11.51
C SER A 256 5.16 -18.52 12.31
N VAL A 257 5.31 -17.94 13.49
CA VAL A 257 4.22 -17.50 14.35
C VAL A 257 4.49 -16.05 14.74
N ASP A 258 3.50 -15.20 14.53
CA ASP A 258 3.61 -13.77 14.73
C ASP A 258 2.43 -13.27 15.57
N TYR A 259 2.71 -12.57 16.67
CA TYR A 259 1.75 -11.80 17.43
C TYR A 259 2.09 -10.32 17.30
N MET A 260 1.13 -9.47 16.93
CA MET A 260 1.35 -8.03 16.77
C MET A 260 0.27 -7.23 17.51
N ASN A 261 0.68 -6.37 18.42
CA ASN A 261 -0.13 -5.29 18.94
C ASN A 261 0.15 -3.99 18.14
N PRO A 262 -0.77 -3.51 17.29
CA PRO A 262 -0.57 -2.30 16.49
C PRO A 262 -0.55 -1.00 17.31
N TYR A 263 -1.10 -1.01 18.53
CA TYR A 263 -1.15 0.14 19.44
C TYR A 263 -0.67 -0.29 20.82
N TYR A 264 0.62 -0.64 20.93
CA TYR A 264 1.26 -0.86 22.22
C TYR A 264 1.30 0.44 23.04
N THR A 265 1.43 1.59 22.36
CA THR A 265 1.24 2.91 22.94
C THR A 265 0.05 3.63 22.29
N ILE A 266 -0.47 4.67 22.97
CA ILE A 266 -1.58 5.51 22.50
C ILE A 266 -1.26 6.15 21.13
N ASN A 267 0.01 6.48 20.89
CA ASN A 267 0.47 7.14 19.66
C ASN A 267 0.65 6.18 18.46
N GLY A 268 0.28 4.91 18.59
CA GLY A 268 0.35 3.94 17.49
C GLY A 268 1.73 3.29 17.29
N VAL A 269 2.56 3.27 18.34
CA VAL A 269 3.75 2.40 18.32
C VAL A 269 3.27 0.95 18.36
N SER A 270 3.67 0.17 17.35
CA SER A 270 3.34 -1.25 17.28
C SER A 270 4.41 -2.08 17.97
N ARG A 271 4.04 -3.19 18.62
CA ARG A 271 4.97 -4.20 19.15
C ARG A 271 4.60 -5.57 18.59
N ALA A 272 5.56 -6.27 18.01
CA ALA A 272 5.42 -7.60 17.48
C ALA A 272 6.35 -8.59 18.18
N PHE A 273 5.85 -9.77 18.49
CA PHE A 273 6.63 -10.94 18.89
C PHE A 273 6.55 -11.93 17.73
N SER A 274 7.71 -12.37 17.26
CA SER A 274 7.81 -13.29 16.13
C SER A 274 8.67 -14.48 16.54
N GLY A 275 8.25 -15.69 16.17
CA GLY A 275 9.02 -16.91 16.28
C GLY A 275 9.04 -17.64 14.94
N PHE A 276 10.18 -18.22 14.56
CA PHE A 276 10.29 -18.90 13.28
C PHE A 276 11.26 -20.09 13.33
N TYR A 277 11.03 -21.03 12.42
CA TYR A 277 11.96 -22.08 12.07
C TYR A 277 12.11 -22.15 10.55
N ARG A 278 13.35 -22.11 10.07
CA ARG A 278 13.68 -22.11 8.65
C ARG A 278 14.74 -23.15 8.34
N LYS A 279 14.46 -24.02 7.38
CA LYS A 279 15.45 -24.93 6.78
C LYS A 279 15.73 -24.50 5.35
N THR A 280 17.00 -24.38 4.99
CA THR A 280 17.44 -23.97 3.65
C THR A 280 18.44 -24.98 3.10
N ASN A 281 18.23 -25.42 1.85
CA ASN A 281 19.14 -26.22 1.05
C ASN A 281 19.71 -25.34 -0.07
N ALA A 282 20.91 -24.82 0.14
CA ALA A 282 21.50 -23.82 -0.76
C ALA A 282 21.78 -24.39 -2.16
N ALA A 283 22.12 -25.68 -2.27
CA ALA A 283 22.36 -26.32 -3.56
C ALA A 283 21.13 -26.27 -4.48
N GLN A 284 19.92 -26.42 -3.93
CA GLN A 284 18.66 -26.33 -4.68
C GLN A 284 18.36 -24.90 -5.16
N ALA A 285 19.05 -23.88 -4.63
CA ALA A 285 18.94 -22.49 -5.05
C ALA A 285 20.05 -22.06 -6.03
N ASN A 286 20.75 -23.02 -6.64
CA ASN A 286 21.95 -22.80 -7.47
C ASN A 286 23.12 -22.13 -6.71
N LEU A 287 23.28 -22.41 -5.41
CA LEU A 287 24.36 -21.85 -4.58
C LEU A 287 25.39 -22.93 -4.22
N ALA A 288 26.46 -22.50 -3.56
CA ALA A 288 27.41 -23.38 -2.89
C ALA A 288 26.70 -24.44 -2.03
N ASN A 289 27.26 -25.66 -1.99
CA ASN A 289 26.55 -26.82 -1.48
C ASN A 289 26.63 -26.95 0.06
N TYR A 290 25.65 -26.36 0.74
CA TYR A 290 25.44 -26.49 2.18
C TYR A 290 23.95 -26.43 2.54
N THR A 291 23.64 -26.82 3.78
CA THR A 291 22.31 -26.70 4.36
C THR A 291 22.36 -25.89 5.64
N THR A 292 21.29 -25.15 5.93
CA THR A 292 21.14 -24.41 7.20
C THR A 292 19.80 -24.68 7.86
N ASP A 293 19.80 -24.93 9.16
CA ASP A 293 18.61 -24.92 10.02
C ASP A 293 18.70 -23.73 10.97
N VAL A 294 17.68 -22.88 10.97
CA VAL A 294 17.63 -21.64 11.76
C VAL A 294 16.35 -21.62 12.56
N GLY A 295 16.45 -21.65 13.89
CA GLY A 295 15.34 -21.41 14.80
C GLY A 295 15.57 -20.12 15.58
N GLY A 296 14.58 -19.24 15.67
CA GLY A 296 14.77 -17.96 16.35
C GLY A 296 13.48 -17.26 16.73
N GLY A 297 13.64 -16.17 17.49
CA GLY A 297 12.55 -15.32 17.91
C GLY A 297 13.00 -13.87 18.10
N SER A 298 12.06 -12.94 18.02
CA SER A 298 12.36 -11.51 18.18
C SER A 298 11.18 -10.72 18.71
N VAL A 299 11.48 -9.58 19.30
CA VAL A 299 10.54 -8.51 19.62
C VAL A 299 10.87 -7.31 18.75
N THR A 300 9.90 -6.81 17.98
CA THR A 300 10.08 -5.67 17.09
C THR A 300 9.08 -4.56 17.41
N PHE A 301 9.57 -3.34 17.55
CA PHE A 301 8.80 -2.12 17.67
C PHE A 301 8.76 -1.38 16.34
N GLY A 302 7.58 -0.88 15.97
CA GLY A 302 7.37 -0.05 14.78
C GLY A 302 6.85 1.32 15.21
N ILE A 303 7.65 2.35 14.98
CA ILE A 303 7.41 3.71 15.45
C ILE A 303 7.00 4.58 14.25
N PRO A 304 5.73 5.03 14.16
CA PRO A 304 5.33 6.00 13.16
C PRO A 304 5.88 7.38 13.55
N VAL A 305 6.84 7.88 12.77
CA VAL A 305 7.46 9.20 13.00
C VAL A 305 6.67 10.30 12.29
N SER A 306 6.10 9.98 11.12
CA SER A 306 5.17 10.83 10.37
C SER A 306 4.29 9.95 9.47
N GLU A 307 3.38 10.57 8.70
CA GLU A 307 2.53 9.86 7.73
C GLU A 307 3.32 9.06 6.68
N TYR A 308 4.56 9.48 6.38
CA TYR A 308 5.41 8.84 5.36
C TYR A 308 6.62 8.11 5.94
N ASN A 309 6.97 8.33 7.21
CA ASN A 309 8.19 7.79 7.82
C ASN A 309 7.87 6.83 8.96
N ARG A 310 8.44 5.63 8.90
CA ARG A 310 8.36 4.63 9.97
C ARG A 310 9.74 4.10 10.30
N VAL A 311 10.07 4.09 11.58
CA VAL A 311 11.29 3.45 12.10
C VAL A 311 10.91 2.11 12.72
N ARG A 312 11.78 1.12 12.55
CA ARG A 312 11.69 -0.18 13.20
C ARG A 312 12.92 -0.39 14.06
N PHE A 313 12.70 -0.98 15.21
CA PHE A 313 13.75 -1.42 16.13
C PHE A 313 13.35 -2.78 16.68
N GLY A 314 14.23 -3.76 16.58
CA GLY A 314 13.97 -5.10 17.05
C GLY A 314 15.18 -5.70 17.75
N LEU A 315 14.89 -6.55 18.72
CA LEU A 315 15.88 -7.36 19.41
C LEU A 315 15.42 -8.81 19.33
N GLY A 316 16.34 -9.71 18.99
CA GLY A 316 16.03 -11.13 18.91
C GLY A 316 17.25 -12.01 19.13
N GLY A 317 17.00 -13.30 18.99
CA GLY A 317 18.05 -14.30 18.97
C GLY A 317 17.68 -15.48 18.08
N ASP A 318 18.69 -16.07 17.46
CA ASP A 318 18.57 -17.27 16.65
C ASP A 318 19.71 -18.25 16.89
N ARG A 319 19.41 -19.52 16.63
CA ARG A 319 20.40 -20.60 16.51
C ARG A 319 20.41 -21.08 15.08
N THR A 320 21.55 -20.88 14.42
CA THR A 320 21.81 -21.34 13.06
C THR A 320 22.76 -22.53 13.09
N THR A 321 22.35 -23.66 12.52
CA THR A 321 23.21 -24.83 12.28
C THR A 321 23.49 -24.95 10.80
N ILE A 322 24.76 -24.88 10.40
CA ILE A 322 25.22 -25.11 9.02
C ILE A 322 25.86 -26.49 8.91
N ARG A 323 25.55 -27.21 7.83
CA ARG A 323 26.18 -28.49 7.49
C ARG A 323 26.63 -28.51 6.04
N PRO A 324 27.79 -29.11 5.73
CA PRO A 324 28.22 -29.27 4.35
C PRO A 324 27.27 -30.24 3.63
N GLY A 325 27.04 -30.02 2.34
CA GLY A 325 26.42 -31.03 1.48
C GLY A 325 27.45 -32.05 0.98
N PHE A 326 26.97 -33.09 0.30
CA PHE A 326 27.83 -34.17 -0.25
C PHE A 326 28.96 -33.67 -1.16
N PHE A 327 28.72 -32.60 -1.92
CA PHE A 327 29.71 -31.98 -2.82
C PHE A 327 30.02 -30.54 -2.39
N ALA A 328 30.21 -30.33 -1.08
CA ALA A 328 30.63 -29.05 -0.54
C ALA A 328 31.99 -28.63 -1.12
N SER A 329 32.14 -27.35 -1.42
CA SER A 329 33.41 -26.77 -1.88
C SER A 329 34.41 -26.64 -0.74
N THR A 330 35.69 -26.47 -1.08
CA THR A 330 36.75 -26.29 -0.08
C THR A 330 36.48 -25.09 0.80
N GLN A 331 35.94 -24.00 0.25
CA GLN A 331 35.57 -22.81 1.01
C GLN A 331 34.50 -23.11 2.08
N VAL A 332 33.50 -23.93 1.78
CA VAL A 332 32.44 -24.31 2.74
C VAL A 332 33.00 -25.22 3.83
N LEU A 333 33.80 -26.23 3.44
CA LEU A 333 34.41 -27.17 4.39
C LEU A 333 35.36 -26.44 5.35
N ASP A 334 36.23 -25.58 4.81
CA ASP A 334 37.16 -24.76 5.58
C ASP A 334 36.43 -23.80 6.52
N PHE A 335 35.38 -23.15 6.05
CA PHE A 335 34.58 -22.24 6.87
C PHE A 335 34.00 -22.97 8.08
N ILE A 336 33.42 -24.15 7.88
CA ILE A 336 32.84 -24.96 8.96
C ILE A 336 33.93 -25.49 9.90
N ALA A 337 35.08 -25.92 9.36
CA ALA A 337 36.20 -26.42 10.17
C ALA A 337 36.80 -25.33 11.09
N ARG A 338 36.94 -24.09 10.61
CA ARG A 338 37.55 -22.98 11.37
C ARG A 338 36.60 -22.28 12.36
N ASN A 339 35.31 -22.23 12.02
CA ASN A 339 34.32 -21.44 12.75
C ASN A 339 33.28 -22.30 13.49
N GLY A 340 33.23 -23.60 13.22
CA GLY A 340 32.19 -24.49 13.73
C GLY A 340 30.89 -24.42 12.92
N GLY A 341 30.05 -25.43 13.14
CA GLY A 341 28.76 -25.58 12.44
C GLY A 341 27.56 -24.96 13.15
N THR A 342 27.71 -24.40 14.35
CA THR A 342 26.57 -23.85 15.13
C THR A 342 26.87 -22.41 15.55
N TYR A 343 25.92 -21.52 15.28
CA TYR A 343 25.99 -20.09 15.58
C TYR A 343 24.78 -19.72 16.43
N ASN A 344 25.03 -19.19 17.62
CA ASN A 344 24.01 -18.52 18.40
C ASN A 344 24.19 -17.02 18.18
N THR A 345 23.15 -16.36 17.69
CA THR A 345 23.19 -14.94 17.33
C THR A 345 22.20 -14.20 18.21
N LEU A 346 22.65 -13.15 18.88
CA LEU A 346 21.79 -12.10 19.42
C LEU A 346 21.78 -10.98 18.38
N ASN A 347 20.61 -10.63 17.86
CA ASN A 347 20.51 -9.65 16.78
C ASN A 347 19.75 -8.40 17.21
N LEU A 348 20.35 -7.25 16.90
CA LEU A 348 19.70 -5.96 16.90
C LEU A 348 19.34 -5.60 15.46
N THR A 349 18.04 -5.45 15.17
CA THR A 349 17.56 -5.06 13.86
C THR A 349 17.01 -3.64 13.92
N THR A 350 17.45 -2.78 13.00
CA THR A 350 16.88 -1.44 12.86
C THR A 350 16.60 -1.15 11.40
N GLY A 351 15.55 -0.37 11.15
CA GLY A 351 15.26 0.04 9.79
C GLY A 351 14.42 1.30 9.72
N TRP A 352 14.53 1.98 8.60
CA TRP A 352 13.75 3.17 8.28
C TRP A 352 13.06 2.95 6.94
N ILE A 353 11.76 3.23 6.91
CA ILE A 353 10.97 3.28 5.68
C ILE A 353 10.46 4.71 5.50
N HIS A 354 10.68 5.24 4.30
CA HIS A 354 10.00 6.42 3.80
C HIS A 354 9.16 6.03 2.58
N ASP A 355 7.84 6.17 2.63
CA ASP A 355 6.94 5.79 1.54
C ASP A 355 5.96 6.93 1.22
N THR A 356 6.12 7.54 0.04
CA THR A 356 5.24 8.57 -0.52
C THR A 356 4.52 8.08 -1.77
N ARG A 357 4.53 6.77 -2.03
CA ARG A 357 3.86 6.19 -3.20
C ARG A 357 2.37 6.46 -3.11
N ASN A 358 1.78 6.79 -4.25
CA ASN A 358 0.35 7.05 -4.33
C ASN A 358 -0.52 5.78 -4.21
N ARG A 359 0.04 4.61 -4.54
CA ARG A 359 -0.62 3.30 -4.47
C ARG A 359 0.38 2.23 -4.00
N ALA A 360 -0.08 1.26 -3.22
CA ALA A 360 0.74 0.13 -2.79
C ALA A 360 0.98 -0.88 -3.93
N ILE A 361 -0.08 -1.22 -4.67
CA ILE A 361 -0.01 -2.04 -5.89
C ILE A 361 0.11 -1.09 -7.07
N PHE A 362 1.05 -1.39 -7.97
CA PHE A 362 1.24 -0.64 -9.20
C PHE A 362 1.31 0.89 -8.97
N PRO A 363 2.26 1.40 -8.16
CA PRO A 363 2.49 2.84 -8.06
C PRO A 363 2.82 3.46 -9.43
N ASP A 364 2.42 4.70 -9.63
CA ASP A 364 2.79 5.53 -10.80
C ASP A 364 3.47 6.86 -10.40
N ARG A 365 3.44 7.21 -9.10
CA ARG A 365 4.08 8.40 -8.56
C ARG A 365 4.54 8.18 -7.14
N GLY A 366 5.67 8.81 -6.80
CA GLY A 366 6.20 8.88 -5.44
C GLY A 366 7.43 8.02 -5.26
N VAL A 367 7.91 7.94 -4.03
CA VAL A 367 9.18 7.31 -3.69
C VAL A 367 9.02 6.35 -2.53
N ARG A 368 9.73 5.22 -2.58
CA ARG A 368 9.92 4.32 -1.45
C ARG A 368 11.39 4.11 -1.16
N ARG A 369 11.82 4.47 0.04
CA ARG A 369 13.17 4.23 0.55
C ARG A 369 13.12 3.28 1.73
N THR A 370 14.01 2.31 1.72
CA THR A 370 14.18 1.38 2.83
C THR A 370 15.66 1.30 3.18
N LEU A 371 15.98 1.62 4.42
CA LEU A 371 17.30 1.38 5.03
C LEU A 371 17.11 0.31 6.11
N ASN A 372 17.92 -0.75 6.10
CA ASN A 372 17.95 -1.73 7.19
C ASN A 372 19.39 -1.97 7.64
N LEU A 373 19.57 -2.11 8.94
CA LEU A 373 20.80 -2.52 9.59
C LEU A 373 20.48 -3.68 10.52
N ASP A 374 21.05 -4.85 10.25
CA ASP A 374 21.05 -6.00 11.15
C ASP A 374 22.44 -6.09 11.79
N LEU A 375 22.50 -6.16 13.12
CA LEU A 375 23.73 -6.21 13.89
C LEU A 375 23.71 -7.45 14.80
N ALA A 376 24.64 -8.37 14.61
CA ALA A 376 24.88 -9.45 15.56
C ALA A 376 25.73 -8.90 16.71
N ILE A 377 25.11 -8.67 17.87
CA ILE A 377 25.69 -7.94 19.00
C ILE A 377 26.60 -8.82 19.88
N PRO A 378 27.43 -8.25 20.78
CA PRO A 378 28.21 -9.01 21.74
C PRO A 378 27.37 -10.06 22.49
N GLY A 379 27.94 -11.24 22.72
CA GLY A 379 27.22 -12.44 23.15
C GLY A 379 26.92 -13.41 21.99
N SER A 380 26.99 -12.96 20.74
CA SER A 380 26.88 -13.82 19.55
C SER A 380 28.15 -14.62 19.28
N THR A 381 28.02 -15.79 18.66
CA THR A 381 29.14 -16.62 18.17
C THR A 381 30.01 -15.82 17.19
N SER A 382 29.39 -15.17 16.19
CA SER A 382 30.05 -14.24 15.28
C SER A 382 29.39 -12.87 15.36
N LYS A 383 30.21 -11.80 15.43
CA LYS A 383 29.75 -10.41 15.47
C LYS A 383 29.95 -9.83 14.09
N TYR A 384 28.84 -9.55 13.42
CA TYR A 384 28.78 -9.01 12.08
C TYR A 384 27.67 -7.97 11.97
N TYR A 385 27.72 -7.15 10.92
CA TYR A 385 26.62 -6.28 10.53
C TYR A 385 26.21 -6.52 9.09
N ARG A 386 24.96 -6.21 8.77
CA ARG A 386 24.40 -6.21 7.42
C ARG A 386 23.62 -4.91 7.22
N LEU A 387 24.12 -4.07 6.34
CA LEU A 387 23.50 -2.83 5.93
C LEU A 387 22.88 -3.02 4.54
N SER A 388 21.64 -2.59 4.36
CA SER A 388 20.99 -2.58 3.05
C SER A 388 20.22 -1.29 2.86
N PHE A 389 20.36 -0.68 1.68
CA PHE A 389 19.61 0.48 1.27
C PHE A 389 18.97 0.21 -0.09
N ARG A 390 17.68 0.52 -0.22
CA ARG A 390 16.92 0.43 -1.46
C ARG A 390 16.10 1.70 -1.66
N ASP A 391 16.20 2.30 -2.84
CA ASP A 391 15.45 3.48 -3.28
C ASP A 391 14.67 3.13 -4.54
N GLN A 392 13.36 3.36 -4.53
CA GLN A 392 12.46 3.14 -5.65
C GLN A 392 11.71 4.44 -5.93
N ARG A 393 11.82 4.97 -7.15
CA ARG A 393 11.20 6.22 -7.57
C ARG A 393 10.28 5.99 -8.75
N TYR A 394 9.07 6.53 -8.70
CA TYR A 394 8.09 6.50 -9.78
C TYR A 394 7.80 7.93 -10.21
N ILE A 395 8.09 8.21 -11.48
CA ILE A 395 7.97 9.53 -12.11
C ILE A 395 6.98 9.39 -13.27
N PRO A 396 5.77 9.96 -13.17
CA PRO A 396 4.80 9.90 -14.26
C PRO A 396 5.31 10.75 -15.43
N LEU A 397 5.51 10.15 -16.60
CA LEU A 397 5.88 10.86 -17.83
C LEU A 397 4.63 11.33 -18.59
N THR A 398 3.58 10.52 -18.57
CA THR A 398 2.25 10.85 -19.14
C THR A 398 1.15 10.35 -18.20
N ARG A 399 -0.13 10.45 -18.60
CA ARG A 399 -1.25 9.87 -17.83
C ARG A 399 -1.20 8.34 -17.73
N SER A 400 -0.50 7.67 -18.65
CA SER A 400 -0.46 6.21 -18.75
C SER A 400 0.95 5.62 -18.65
N ILE A 401 1.99 6.43 -18.86
CA ILE A 401 3.39 5.98 -18.88
C ILE A 401 4.11 6.51 -17.64
N THR A 402 4.78 5.62 -16.92
CA THR A 402 5.58 5.94 -15.73
C THR A 402 7.01 5.49 -15.93
N PHE A 403 7.97 6.36 -15.64
CA PHE A 403 9.36 5.97 -15.49
C PHE A 403 9.63 5.52 -14.04
N SER A 404 10.23 4.35 -13.88
CA SER A 404 10.59 3.78 -12.59
C SER A 404 12.11 3.65 -12.50
N LEU A 405 12.70 4.14 -11.42
CA LEU A 405 14.12 4.00 -11.13
C LEU A 405 14.29 3.32 -9.78
N THR A 406 14.94 2.17 -9.76
CA THR A 406 15.29 1.43 -8.56
C THR A 406 16.80 1.35 -8.41
N GLY A 407 17.32 1.60 -7.21
CA GLY A 407 18.71 1.34 -6.83
C GLY A 407 18.75 0.55 -5.53
N ASP A 408 19.68 -0.41 -5.43
CA ASP A 408 19.95 -1.13 -4.19
C ASP A 408 21.46 -1.30 -3.94
N VAL A 409 21.86 -1.13 -2.69
CA VAL A 409 23.22 -1.40 -2.21
C VAL A 409 23.12 -2.16 -0.90
N ALA A 410 23.94 -3.19 -0.74
CA ALA A 410 24.04 -3.95 0.49
C ALA A 410 25.49 -4.27 0.82
N TYR A 411 25.83 -4.21 2.11
CA TYR A 411 27.17 -4.44 2.61
C TYR A 411 27.11 -5.17 3.94
N GLY A 412 28.01 -6.14 4.14
CA GLY A 412 28.19 -6.81 5.41
C GLY A 412 29.66 -7.03 5.74
N ASP A 413 29.99 -7.01 7.02
CA ASP A 413 31.32 -7.31 7.52
C ASP A 413 31.26 -7.85 8.94
N THR A 414 32.35 -8.47 9.38
CA THR A 414 32.59 -8.72 10.79
C THR A 414 33.05 -7.45 11.49
N TYR A 415 32.89 -7.43 12.81
CA TYR A 415 33.45 -6.40 13.67
C TYR A 415 33.87 -7.03 15.01
N LEU A 416 34.57 -6.25 15.85
CA LEU A 416 35.06 -6.68 17.17
C LEU A 416 35.86 -8.00 17.12
N GLY A 417 36.76 -8.13 16.14
CA GLY A 417 37.70 -9.26 16.04
C GLY A 417 37.07 -10.61 15.69
N SER A 418 35.83 -10.64 15.18
CA SER A 418 35.24 -11.91 14.70
C SER A 418 35.98 -12.42 13.46
N LYS A 419 36.33 -13.71 13.47
CA LYS A 419 37.21 -14.36 12.49
C LYS A 419 36.78 -14.13 11.04
N GLU A 420 35.55 -14.54 10.72
CA GLU A 420 35.07 -14.59 9.35
C GLU A 420 33.57 -14.27 9.27
N TYR A 421 33.19 -13.58 8.20
CA TYR A 421 31.79 -13.24 7.94
C TYR A 421 31.02 -14.50 7.55
N PRO A 422 29.87 -14.81 8.19
CA PRO A 422 29.19 -16.07 7.93
C PRO A 422 28.72 -16.20 6.47
N ILE A 423 29.12 -17.27 5.78
CA ILE A 423 28.81 -17.48 4.36
C ILE A 423 27.29 -17.52 4.06
N PHE A 424 26.49 -17.98 5.02
CA PHE A 424 25.03 -18.02 4.92
C PHE A 424 24.36 -16.64 5.07
N GLN A 425 25.14 -15.59 5.33
CA GLN A 425 24.70 -14.19 5.36
C GLN A 425 25.10 -13.40 4.11
N ASN A 426 25.73 -14.05 3.13
CA ASN A 426 26.14 -13.43 1.87
C ASN A 426 24.92 -12.90 1.08
N PHE A 427 25.20 -11.89 0.25
CA PHE A 427 24.27 -11.36 -0.74
C PHE A 427 24.42 -12.08 -2.07
N PHE A 428 23.33 -12.10 -2.85
CA PHE A 428 23.26 -12.74 -4.16
C PHE A 428 22.58 -11.80 -5.16
N ALA A 429 22.90 -11.94 -6.45
CA ALA A 429 22.27 -11.22 -7.55
C ALA A 429 22.19 -12.09 -8.82
N GLY A 430 21.43 -11.61 -9.81
CA GLY A 430 20.95 -12.37 -10.96
C GLY A 430 19.49 -12.80 -10.73
N GLY A 431 18.73 -12.91 -11.81
CA GLY A 431 17.35 -13.39 -11.77
C GLY A 431 16.28 -12.31 -11.77
N ILE A 432 15.01 -12.74 -11.67
CA ILE A 432 13.84 -11.87 -11.85
C ILE A 432 13.72 -10.77 -10.77
N GLY A 433 14.37 -10.96 -9.62
CA GLY A 433 14.38 -10.01 -8.50
C GLY A 433 15.60 -9.08 -8.45
N SER A 434 16.50 -9.12 -9.44
CA SER A 434 17.66 -8.23 -9.52
C SER A 434 18.05 -7.89 -10.96
N VAL A 435 18.97 -8.64 -11.58
CA VAL A 435 19.40 -8.43 -12.97
C VAL A 435 18.78 -9.51 -13.85
N ARG A 436 17.67 -9.17 -14.52
CA ARG A 436 16.92 -10.10 -15.38
C ARG A 436 17.76 -10.56 -16.57
N GLY A 437 17.48 -11.76 -17.07
CA GLY A 437 18.26 -12.38 -18.16
C GLY A 437 19.51 -13.14 -17.70
N TYR A 438 20.00 -12.91 -16.48
CA TYR A 438 20.97 -13.78 -15.80
C TYR A 438 20.23 -14.74 -14.87
N ARG A 439 20.72 -15.98 -14.74
CA ARG A 439 20.10 -16.99 -13.86
C ARG A 439 20.16 -16.55 -12.39
N ASP A 440 19.15 -16.89 -11.60
CA ASP A 440 19.05 -16.49 -10.19
C ASP A 440 20.32 -16.84 -9.41
N ASN A 441 20.77 -15.88 -8.59
CA ASN A 441 21.94 -15.98 -7.71
C ASN A 441 23.32 -16.20 -8.40
N THR A 442 23.40 -16.17 -9.73
CA THR A 442 24.64 -16.53 -10.44
C THR A 442 25.64 -15.39 -10.66
N LEU A 443 25.30 -14.17 -10.24
CA LEU A 443 26.22 -13.03 -10.34
C LEU A 443 27.05 -12.89 -9.06
N GLY A 444 28.37 -12.89 -9.23
CA GLY A 444 29.34 -12.64 -8.16
C GLY A 444 30.42 -13.72 -8.05
N PRO A 445 31.08 -13.81 -6.87
CA PRO A 445 32.10 -14.82 -6.61
C PRO A 445 31.57 -16.26 -6.71
N LEU A 446 32.39 -17.13 -7.30
CA LEU A 446 32.17 -18.57 -7.37
C LEU A 446 33.09 -19.28 -6.37
N ASP A 447 32.65 -20.45 -5.89
CA ASP A 447 33.45 -21.35 -5.07
C ASP A 447 34.37 -22.25 -5.93
N SER A 448 35.12 -23.15 -5.28
CA SER A 448 36.05 -24.09 -5.96
C SER A 448 35.35 -25.03 -6.93
N ASN A 449 34.04 -25.22 -6.80
CA ASN A 449 33.23 -26.12 -7.62
C ASN A 449 32.50 -25.36 -8.74
N GLY A 450 32.79 -24.06 -8.90
CA GLY A 450 32.14 -23.20 -9.89
C GLY A 450 30.69 -22.87 -9.55
N LEU A 451 30.28 -23.01 -8.28
CA LEU A 451 28.96 -22.65 -7.79
C LEU A 451 28.98 -21.25 -7.14
N PRO A 452 27.92 -20.46 -7.27
CA PRO A 452 27.81 -19.16 -6.61
C PRO A 452 27.93 -19.25 -5.08
N LEU A 453 28.97 -18.60 -4.54
CA LEU A 453 29.16 -18.45 -3.10
C LEU A 453 28.47 -17.17 -2.57
N GLY A 454 28.22 -16.22 -3.47
CA GLY A 454 27.78 -14.87 -3.12
C GLY A 454 28.94 -14.06 -2.54
N GLY A 455 28.61 -12.94 -1.89
CA GLY A 455 29.61 -12.06 -1.33
C GLY A 455 29.03 -11.02 -0.41
N ARG A 456 29.92 -10.19 0.14
CA ARG A 456 29.58 -9.28 1.23
C ARG A 456 29.22 -7.89 0.77
N PHE A 457 29.38 -7.58 -0.51
CA PHE A 457 28.99 -6.31 -1.10
C PHE A 457 28.17 -6.54 -2.36
N ARG A 458 26.99 -5.94 -2.43
CA ARG A 458 26.07 -6.00 -3.57
C ARG A 458 25.72 -4.59 -4.01
N VAL A 459 25.73 -4.37 -5.32
CA VAL A 459 25.21 -3.14 -5.94
C VAL A 459 24.28 -3.56 -7.07
N GLY A 460 23.13 -2.91 -7.16
CA GLY A 460 22.12 -3.16 -8.18
C GLY A 460 21.32 -1.91 -8.52
N GLY A 461 20.74 -1.92 -9.71
CA GLY A 461 19.86 -0.86 -10.18
C GLY A 461 19.03 -1.31 -11.38
N SER A 462 17.88 -0.68 -11.56
CA SER A 462 16.97 -0.93 -12.67
C SER A 462 16.29 0.37 -13.08
N ALA A 463 16.28 0.65 -14.37
CA ALA A 463 15.49 1.71 -14.98
C ALA A 463 14.40 1.06 -15.85
N GLU A 464 13.13 1.35 -15.57
CA GLU A 464 11.99 0.75 -16.26
C GLU A 464 11.04 1.82 -16.81
N LEU A 465 10.53 1.60 -18.01
CA LEU A 465 9.40 2.31 -18.57
C LEU A 465 8.15 1.44 -18.39
N LEU A 466 7.23 1.87 -17.54
CA LEU A 466 6.00 1.15 -17.18
C LEU A 466 4.82 1.70 -17.98
N PHE A 467 4.01 0.82 -18.57
CA PHE A 467 2.84 1.21 -19.34
C PHE A 467 1.73 0.14 -19.29
N PRO A 468 0.46 0.52 -19.45
CA PRO A 468 -0.63 -0.44 -19.57
C PRO A 468 -0.54 -1.21 -20.90
N PRO A 469 -1.15 -2.40 -21.00
CA PRO A 469 -1.23 -3.11 -22.26
C PRO A 469 -1.94 -2.28 -23.34
N PRO A 470 -1.43 -2.23 -24.58
CA PRO A 470 -1.98 -1.39 -25.65
C PRO A 470 -3.40 -1.80 -26.05
N PHE A 471 -3.77 -3.07 -25.84
CA PHE A 471 -5.08 -3.63 -26.11
C PHE A 471 -6.08 -3.49 -24.95
N ALA A 472 -5.66 -3.01 -23.78
CA ALA A 472 -6.52 -2.89 -22.60
C ALA A 472 -6.06 -1.74 -21.67
N SER A 473 -6.10 -0.51 -22.20
CA SER A 473 -5.62 0.70 -21.53
C SER A 473 -6.29 1.01 -20.18
N HIS A 474 -7.47 0.45 -19.92
CA HIS A 474 -8.23 0.63 -18.66
C HIS A 474 -8.05 -0.53 -17.67
N ASN A 475 -7.30 -1.57 -18.02
CA ASN A 475 -7.09 -2.73 -17.15
C ASN A 475 -6.02 -2.45 -16.11
N GLN A 476 -6.41 -2.35 -14.84
CA GLN A 476 -5.50 -2.10 -13.71
C GLN A 476 -4.79 -3.37 -13.21
N SER A 477 -5.09 -4.54 -13.78
CA SER A 477 -4.53 -5.82 -13.34
C SER A 477 -3.26 -6.22 -14.10
N VAL A 478 -2.93 -5.55 -15.20
CA VAL A 478 -1.76 -5.88 -16.03
C VAL A 478 -0.85 -4.66 -16.15
N ARG A 479 0.46 -4.89 -15.98
CA ARG A 479 1.51 -3.89 -16.20
C ARG A 479 2.59 -4.47 -17.10
N LEU A 480 2.88 -3.76 -18.17
CA LEU A 480 4.05 -4.03 -19.01
C LEU A 480 5.20 -3.12 -18.59
N SER A 481 6.42 -3.59 -18.78
CA SER A 481 7.61 -2.75 -18.67
C SER A 481 8.64 -3.06 -19.76
N LEU A 482 9.39 -2.03 -20.13
CA LEU A 482 10.70 -2.18 -20.76
C LEU A 482 11.76 -1.79 -19.72
N PHE A 483 12.82 -2.57 -19.59
CA PHE A 483 13.79 -2.37 -18.52
C PHE A 483 15.24 -2.39 -19.01
N VAL A 484 16.08 -1.70 -18.24
CA VAL A 484 17.53 -1.83 -18.23
C VAL A 484 17.94 -2.15 -16.80
N ASP A 485 18.50 -3.34 -16.59
CA ASP A 485 18.99 -3.76 -15.28
C ASP A 485 20.51 -3.74 -15.25
N MET A 486 21.07 -3.42 -14.09
CA MET A 486 22.49 -3.55 -13.82
C MET A 486 22.73 -4.01 -12.39
N GLY A 487 23.79 -4.79 -12.17
CA GLY A 487 24.20 -5.16 -10.82
C GLY A 487 25.25 -6.25 -10.79
N ASN A 488 25.88 -6.40 -9.63
CA ASN A 488 26.77 -7.51 -9.33
C ASN A 488 26.96 -7.69 -7.82
N VAL A 489 27.53 -8.82 -7.44
CA VAL A 489 28.01 -9.10 -6.08
C VAL A 489 29.53 -9.22 -6.09
N TYR A 490 30.15 -8.77 -5.00
CA TYR A 490 31.59 -8.72 -4.81
C TYR A 490 31.93 -9.38 -3.47
N LYS A 491 33.16 -9.91 -3.37
CA LYS A 491 33.65 -10.54 -2.14
C LYS A 491 33.53 -9.59 -0.95
N ASP A 492 33.95 -8.34 -1.16
CA ASP A 492 33.92 -7.22 -0.24
C ASP A 492 33.99 -5.88 -1.02
N VAL A 493 34.00 -4.75 -0.30
CA VAL A 493 34.08 -3.40 -0.90
C VAL A 493 35.40 -3.17 -1.65
N SER A 494 36.52 -3.72 -1.19
CA SER A 494 37.82 -3.55 -1.85
C SER A 494 37.88 -4.25 -3.22
N SER A 495 37.11 -5.33 -3.37
CA SER A 495 36.97 -6.07 -4.64
C SER A 495 35.99 -5.43 -5.62
N PHE A 496 35.35 -4.30 -5.26
CA PHE A 496 34.43 -3.59 -6.13
C PHE A 496 35.14 -3.08 -7.39
N SER A 497 34.54 -3.35 -8.54
CA SER A 497 35.00 -2.85 -9.83
C SER A 497 33.81 -2.62 -10.74
N VAL A 498 33.69 -1.39 -11.25
CA VAL A 498 32.63 -0.97 -12.19
C VAL A 498 32.65 -1.85 -13.44
N GLY A 499 33.83 -2.23 -13.93
CA GLY A 499 33.99 -3.12 -15.10
C GLY A 499 33.45 -4.54 -14.90
N ARG A 500 33.19 -4.95 -13.65
CA ARG A 500 32.56 -6.25 -13.35
C ARG A 500 31.04 -6.16 -13.20
N LEU A 501 30.43 -4.98 -13.29
CA LEU A 501 28.97 -4.87 -13.31
C LEU A 501 28.41 -5.66 -14.49
N ARG A 502 27.28 -6.33 -14.27
CA ARG A 502 26.54 -7.03 -15.34
C ARG A 502 25.26 -6.30 -15.60
N TYR A 503 24.92 -6.14 -16.87
CA TYR A 503 23.72 -5.45 -17.29
C TYR A 503 22.98 -6.18 -18.39
N SER A 504 21.69 -5.90 -18.47
CA SER A 504 20.77 -6.50 -19.42
C SER A 504 19.66 -5.52 -19.78
N VAL A 505 19.03 -5.77 -20.92
CA VAL A 505 17.85 -5.01 -21.38
C VAL A 505 16.74 -5.98 -21.70
N GLY A 506 15.48 -5.57 -21.55
CA GLY A 506 14.39 -6.49 -21.79
C GLY A 506 13.00 -5.92 -21.61
N ALA A 507 12.03 -6.82 -21.60
CA ALA A 507 10.63 -6.52 -21.37
C ALA A 507 10.07 -7.42 -20.26
N SER A 508 9.16 -6.90 -19.45
CA SER A 508 8.44 -7.69 -18.44
C SER A 508 6.93 -7.46 -18.48
N LEU A 509 6.21 -8.44 -17.96
CA LEU A 509 4.76 -8.41 -17.79
C LEU A 509 4.45 -8.88 -16.38
N ILE A 510 3.69 -8.08 -15.66
CA ILE A 510 3.12 -8.46 -14.36
C ILE A 510 1.59 -8.48 -14.51
N TRP A 511 0.99 -9.63 -14.23
CA TRP A 511 -0.46 -9.81 -14.24
C TRP A 511 -0.94 -10.24 -12.86
N LEU A 512 -1.83 -9.44 -12.27
CA LEU A 512 -2.55 -9.74 -11.06
C LEU A 512 -3.77 -10.60 -11.38
N THR A 513 -3.75 -11.84 -10.92
CA THR A 513 -4.88 -12.77 -11.01
C THR A 513 -5.51 -12.97 -9.63
N PRO A 514 -6.74 -13.52 -9.56
CA PRO A 514 -7.34 -13.92 -8.28
C PRO A 514 -6.48 -14.91 -7.46
N PHE A 515 -5.58 -15.65 -8.12
CA PHE A 515 -4.74 -16.68 -7.51
C PHE A 515 -3.30 -16.21 -7.22
N GLY A 516 -2.99 -14.93 -7.50
CA GLY A 516 -1.68 -14.34 -7.24
C GLY A 516 -1.06 -13.64 -8.45
N ALA A 517 0.18 -13.18 -8.25
CA ALA A 517 0.95 -12.50 -9.27
C ALA A 517 1.52 -13.49 -10.29
N LEU A 518 1.42 -13.15 -11.56
CA LEU A 518 2.20 -13.76 -12.62
C LEU A 518 3.23 -12.73 -13.10
N ASN A 519 4.50 -12.99 -12.86
CA ASN A 519 5.60 -12.14 -13.31
C ASN A 519 6.36 -12.89 -14.40
N PHE A 520 6.45 -12.29 -15.58
CA PHE A 520 7.21 -12.80 -16.72
C PHE A 520 8.21 -11.74 -17.14
N SER A 521 9.39 -12.16 -17.53
CA SER A 521 10.37 -11.27 -18.13
C SER A 521 11.19 -11.98 -19.20
N PHE A 522 11.54 -11.22 -20.22
CA PHE A 522 12.50 -11.60 -21.24
C PHE A 522 13.65 -10.58 -21.19
N GLY A 523 14.82 -11.02 -20.73
CA GLY A 523 16.00 -10.18 -20.59
C GLY A 523 17.15 -10.68 -21.46
N MET A 524 17.83 -9.76 -22.14
CA MET A 524 19.03 -10.00 -22.93
C MET A 524 20.27 -9.47 -22.19
N PRO A 525 21.12 -10.34 -21.62
CA PRO A 525 22.42 -9.97 -21.09
C PRO A 525 23.31 -9.33 -22.15
N LEU A 526 23.82 -8.12 -21.90
CA LEU A 526 24.62 -7.37 -22.87
C LEU A 526 26.14 -7.55 -22.71
N ASN A 527 26.61 -7.90 -21.51
CA ASN A 527 28.04 -8.01 -21.21
C ASN A 527 28.39 -9.26 -20.37
N ALA A 528 27.68 -10.35 -20.60
CA ALA A 528 27.92 -11.61 -19.90
C ALA A 528 29.31 -12.18 -20.25
N SER A 529 30.09 -12.50 -19.23
CA SER A 529 31.36 -13.22 -19.37
C SER A 529 31.14 -14.74 -19.46
N SER A 530 32.17 -15.51 -19.82
CA SER A 530 32.13 -16.97 -19.97
C SER A 530 31.65 -17.72 -18.72
N ILE A 531 31.87 -17.16 -17.53
CA ILE A 531 31.46 -17.74 -16.25
C ILE A 531 30.00 -17.44 -15.88
N ASN A 532 29.32 -16.52 -16.58
CA ASN A 532 27.96 -16.11 -16.23
C ASN A 532 26.91 -17.02 -16.87
N ARG A 533 25.98 -17.49 -16.05
CA ARG A 533 24.86 -18.33 -16.51
C ARG A 533 23.69 -17.43 -16.94
N LYS A 534 23.30 -17.54 -18.21
CA LYS A 534 22.19 -16.78 -18.81
C LYS A 534 20.87 -17.54 -18.64
N GLN A 535 19.78 -16.79 -18.52
CA GLN A 535 18.41 -17.30 -18.53
C GLN A 535 17.50 -16.21 -19.09
N PRO A 536 17.35 -16.11 -20.42
CA PRO A 536 16.65 -15.00 -21.05
C PRO A 536 15.18 -14.90 -20.65
N PHE A 537 14.46 -16.03 -20.65
CA PHE A 537 13.07 -16.08 -20.24
C PHE A 537 12.94 -16.49 -18.77
N GLN A 538 12.33 -15.61 -17.97
CA GLN A 538 12.17 -15.79 -16.54
C GLN A 538 10.72 -15.61 -16.11
N PHE A 539 10.25 -16.45 -15.19
CA PHE A 539 8.90 -16.32 -14.67
C PHE A 539 8.73 -16.76 -13.22
N THR A 540 7.70 -16.21 -12.58
CA THR A 540 7.22 -16.60 -11.26
C THR A 540 5.71 -16.47 -11.21
N ILE A 541 5.05 -17.52 -10.76
CA ILE A 541 3.60 -17.68 -10.68
C ILE A 541 3.22 -17.86 -9.22
N GLY A 542 2.21 -17.13 -8.73
CA GLY A 542 1.62 -17.37 -7.41
C GLY A 542 2.50 -16.96 -6.23
N ALA A 543 3.65 -16.31 -6.45
CA ALA A 543 4.43 -15.77 -5.35
C ALA A 543 3.68 -14.63 -4.66
N PRO A 544 3.66 -14.56 -3.32
CA PRO A 544 3.07 -13.45 -2.60
C PRO A 544 3.76 -12.14 -2.98
N PHE A 545 2.98 -11.10 -3.27
CA PHE A 545 3.52 -9.76 -3.50
C PHE A 545 4.24 -9.27 -2.25
N THR A 546 5.50 -8.88 -2.41
CA THR A 546 6.20 -8.06 -1.40
C THR A 546 6.02 -6.59 -1.80
N PHE A 547 5.13 -5.89 -1.08
CA PHE A 547 4.82 -4.46 -1.30
C PHE A 547 5.96 -3.53 -0.96
#